data_AF-A0A640S6L6-F1
#
_entry.id   AF-A0A640S6L6-F1
#
_cell.length_a   1.000
_cell.length_b   1.000
_cell.length_c   1.000
_cell.angle_alpha   90.00
_cell.angle_beta   90.00
_cell.angle_gamma   90.00
#
_symmetry.space_group_name_H-M   'P 1'
#
loop_
_entity.id
_entity.type
_entity.pdbx_description
1 polymer ?
#
loop_
_entity_poly.entity_id
_entity_poly.type
_entity_poly.pdbx_seq_one_letter_code
_entity_poly.pdbx_strand_id
1 'polypeptide(L)'
;MVKVLDVDAVPRGLCDSGRMPRRITFVQLKTGYDIDRGPSWIGWVNFSKTWSTAYFHGRTLRRGEGMFDANFYDAETGEEFWVSGPKRDRTDTRYGPSAPEVESDAADAYHAFLDGAPLPGRENG
;
A
#
# COMPACT_ATOMS: atom_id res chain seq x y z
N MET A 1 50.80 15.37 17.83
CA MET A 1 50.15 15.71 16.55
C MET A 1 48.82 14.95 16.49
N VAL A 2 47.72 15.61 16.87
CA VAL A 2 46.39 14.98 16.90
C VAL A 2 45.90 14.89 15.48
N LYS A 3 45.64 13.68 15.00
CA LYS A 3 45.03 13.45 13.70
C LYS A 3 43.53 13.74 13.85
N VAL A 4 43.10 14.88 13.32
CA VAL A 4 41.68 15.22 13.16
C VAL A 4 41.05 14.10 12.32
N LEU A 5 40.07 13.41 12.89
CA LEU A 5 39.23 12.49 12.12
C LEU A 5 38.20 13.36 11.39
N ASP A 6 38.26 13.29 10.08
CA ASP A 6 37.27 13.82 9.14
C ASP A 6 35.91 13.18 9.46
N VAL A 7 34.91 13.97 9.83
CA VAL A 7 33.58 13.50 10.25
C VAL A 7 32.58 13.41 9.09
N ASP A 8 33.00 13.61 7.84
CA ASP A 8 32.09 13.67 6.68
C ASP A 8 32.37 12.61 5.60
N ALA A 9 32.73 11.39 6.02
CA ALA A 9 32.71 10.23 5.13
C ALA A 9 31.47 9.37 5.39
N VAL A 10 30.29 9.87 5.02
CA VAL A 10 29.12 8.99 4.82
C VAL A 10 29.47 8.06 3.63
N PRO A 11 29.60 6.75 3.81
CA PRO A 11 29.93 5.86 2.71
C PRO A 11 28.80 5.90 1.69
N ARG A 12 29.12 6.36 0.48
CA ARG A 12 28.25 6.17 -0.70
C ARG A 12 28.16 4.67 -0.94
N GLY A 13 26.99 4.11 -0.67
CA GLY A 13 26.70 2.69 -0.92
C GLY A 13 26.27 1.93 0.32
N LEU A 14 25.18 2.36 0.96
CA LEU A 14 24.36 1.42 1.73
C LEU A 14 23.43 0.72 0.75
N CYS A 15 23.86 -0.48 0.37
CA CYS A 15 23.04 -1.58 -0.08
C CYS A 15 21.60 -1.52 0.47
N ASP A 16 20.62 -1.48 -0.43
CA ASP A 16 19.19 -1.71 -0.16
C ASP A 16 18.99 -3.17 0.27
N SER A 17 19.32 -3.46 1.52
CA SER A 17 19.16 -4.78 2.12
C SER A 17 17.68 -5.04 2.43
N GLY A 18 16.95 -5.56 1.44
CA GLY A 18 15.86 -6.52 1.67
C GLY A 18 14.53 -6.00 2.22
N ARG A 19 14.28 -4.69 2.28
CA ARG A 19 12.96 -4.19 2.71
C ARG A 19 12.01 -4.14 1.52
N MET A 20 10.95 -4.93 1.56
CA MET A 20 9.92 -4.93 0.51
C MET A 20 9.31 -3.53 0.34
N PRO A 21 9.13 -3.03 -0.90
CA PRO A 21 8.48 -1.74 -1.15
C PRO A 21 7.18 -1.60 -0.37
N ARG A 22 7.00 -0.49 0.35
CA ARG A 22 5.81 -0.22 1.17
C ARG A 22 5.07 0.99 0.59
N ARG A 23 3.74 0.90 0.46
CA ARG A 23 2.90 1.99 -0.08
C ARG A 23 1.61 2.15 0.71
N ILE A 24 1.18 3.40 0.91
CA ILE A 24 -0.19 3.69 1.33
C ILE A 24 -1.12 3.27 0.18
N THR A 25 -2.10 2.43 0.51
CA THR A 25 -2.92 1.71 -0.47
C THR A 25 -4.34 1.65 0.04
N PHE A 26 -5.31 1.81 -0.87
CA PHE A 26 -6.69 1.42 -0.67
C PHE A 26 -6.84 -0.08 -0.94
N VAL A 27 -7.39 -0.81 0.03
CA VAL A 27 -7.67 -2.25 -0.06
C VAL A 27 -9.14 -2.47 0.26
N GLN A 28 -9.85 -3.24 -0.55
CA GLN A 28 -11.24 -3.61 -0.31
C GLN A 28 -11.42 -5.12 -0.48
N LEU A 29 -12.06 -5.78 0.49
CA LEU A 29 -12.51 -7.16 0.36
C LEU A 29 -13.75 -7.20 -0.55
N LYS A 30 -13.76 -8.09 -1.53
CA LYS A 30 -14.82 -8.21 -2.53
C LYS A 30 -15.66 -9.47 -2.31
N THR A 31 -15.03 -10.58 -1.94
CA THR A 31 -15.73 -11.84 -1.70
C THR A 31 -16.79 -11.71 -0.60
N GLY A 32 -18.00 -12.20 -0.89
CA GLY A 32 -19.10 -12.22 0.06
C GLY A 32 -19.86 -10.90 0.19
N TYR A 33 -19.55 -9.90 -0.64
CA TYR A 33 -20.20 -8.59 -0.60
C TYR A 33 -20.67 -8.14 -1.98
N ASP A 34 -21.98 -7.96 -2.13
CA ASP A 34 -22.56 -7.41 -3.34
C ASP A 34 -22.21 -5.92 -3.50
N ILE A 35 -22.14 -5.46 -4.76
CA ILE A 35 -22.07 -4.04 -5.16
C ILE A 35 -21.01 -3.20 -4.40
N ASP A 36 -19.80 -3.72 -4.26
CA ASP A 36 -18.64 -3.01 -3.68
C ASP A 36 -18.84 -2.52 -2.24
N ARG A 37 -19.61 -3.27 -1.44
CA ARG A 37 -19.90 -2.95 -0.03
C ARG A 37 -19.05 -3.70 0.99
N GLY A 38 -18.02 -4.41 0.54
CA GLY A 38 -17.13 -5.09 1.46
C GLY A 38 -16.29 -4.12 2.29
N PRO A 39 -15.79 -4.57 3.45
CA PRO A 39 -14.86 -3.82 4.28
C PRO A 39 -13.70 -3.29 3.44
N SER A 40 -13.27 -2.06 3.74
CA SER A 40 -12.17 -1.42 3.04
C SER A 40 -11.30 -0.62 3.99
N TRP A 41 -10.04 -0.46 3.58
CA TRP A 41 -8.99 0.11 4.40
C TRP A 41 -8.10 1.06 3.59
N ILE A 42 -7.60 2.09 4.26
CA ILE A 42 -6.38 2.79 3.86
C ILE A 42 -5.28 2.33 4.80
N GLY A 43 -4.29 1.63 4.26
CA GLY A 43 -3.21 1.10 5.07
C GLY A 43 -1.91 1.01 4.30
N TRP A 44 -0.84 0.76 5.04
CA TRP A 44 0.42 0.40 4.43
C TRP A 44 0.40 -1.04 3.94
N VAL A 45 0.76 -1.21 2.67
CA VAL A 45 0.89 -2.53 2.03
C VAL A 45 2.33 -2.72 1.59
N ASN A 46 2.92 -3.85 1.95
CA ASN A 46 4.21 -4.26 1.40
C ASN A 46 3.97 -5.01 0.09
N PHE A 47 4.78 -4.75 -0.92
CA PHE A 47 4.69 -5.39 -2.23
C PHE A 47 5.98 -6.16 -2.55
N SER A 48 5.86 -7.22 -3.33
CA SER A 48 7.02 -7.82 -4.00
C SER A 48 7.65 -6.81 -4.98
N LYS A 49 8.91 -7.02 -5.36
CA LYS A 49 9.63 -6.16 -6.31
C LYS A 49 8.91 -6.01 -7.66
N THR A 50 8.18 -7.05 -8.08
CA THR A 50 7.39 -7.10 -9.32
C THR A 50 5.96 -6.58 -9.15
N TRP A 51 5.56 -6.17 -7.95
CA TRP A 51 4.20 -5.71 -7.62
C TRP A 51 3.08 -6.75 -7.84
N SER A 52 3.46 -8.01 -8.06
CA SER A 52 2.54 -9.13 -8.29
C SER A 52 2.03 -9.76 -6.99
N THR A 53 2.61 -9.39 -5.85
CA THR A 53 2.20 -9.86 -4.53
C THR A 53 2.14 -8.69 -3.57
N ALA A 54 1.07 -8.63 -2.79
CA ALA A 54 0.83 -7.66 -1.73
C ALA A 54 0.69 -8.40 -0.39
N TYR A 55 1.22 -7.81 0.68
CA TYR A 55 1.15 -8.32 2.03
C TYR A 55 0.42 -7.30 2.89
N PHE A 56 -0.73 -7.70 3.43
CA PHE A 56 -1.65 -6.81 4.14
C PHE A 56 -2.44 -7.62 5.18
N HIS A 57 -2.54 -7.15 6.42
CA HIS A 57 -3.26 -7.83 7.52
C HIS A 57 -2.87 -9.31 7.72
N GLY A 58 -1.57 -9.62 7.57
CA GLY A 58 -1.08 -11.01 7.66
C GLY A 58 -1.42 -11.90 6.46
N ARG A 59 -2.13 -11.37 5.45
CA ARG A 59 -2.52 -12.07 4.24
C ARG A 59 -1.46 -11.93 3.15
N THR A 60 -1.38 -12.94 2.29
CA THR A 60 -0.57 -12.91 1.06
C THR A 60 -1.52 -12.82 -0.13
N LEU A 61 -1.64 -11.61 -0.69
CA LEU A 61 -2.50 -11.34 -1.83
C LEU A 61 -1.70 -11.46 -3.13
N ARG A 62 -2.14 -12.28 -4.08
CA ARG A 62 -1.55 -12.43 -5.40
C ARG A 62 -2.39 -11.71 -6.44
N ARG A 63 -1.73 -11.00 -7.37
CA ARG A 63 -2.41 -10.38 -8.50
C ARG A 63 -3.04 -11.46 -9.37
N GLY A 64 -4.32 -11.31 -9.70
CA GLY A 64 -5.02 -12.18 -10.64
C GLY A 64 -5.14 -11.54 -12.02
N GLU A 65 -5.10 -12.37 -13.06
CA GLU A 65 -5.38 -11.94 -14.44
C GLU A 65 -6.84 -12.24 -14.78
N GLY A 66 -7.50 -11.36 -15.54
CA GLY A 66 -8.88 -11.59 -16.02
C GLY A 66 -9.97 -11.49 -14.94
N MET A 67 -9.65 -11.00 -13.75
CA MET A 67 -10.64 -10.71 -12.71
C MET A 67 -11.48 -9.49 -13.12
N PHE A 68 -12.81 -9.60 -13.00
CA PHE A 68 -13.73 -8.54 -13.46
C PHE A 68 -13.99 -7.47 -12.40
N ASP A 69 -14.15 -7.89 -11.14
CA ASP A 69 -14.56 -7.03 -10.02
C ASP A 69 -13.50 -6.98 -8.91
N ALA A 70 -12.31 -7.53 -9.16
CA ALA A 70 -11.19 -7.57 -8.23
C ALA A 70 -9.89 -7.55 -9.03
N ASN A 71 -8.74 -7.42 -8.36
CA ASN A 71 -7.44 -7.48 -9.03
C ASN A 71 -6.37 -8.28 -8.24
N PHE A 72 -6.68 -8.67 -7.00
CA PHE A 72 -5.88 -9.56 -6.18
C PHE A 72 -6.78 -10.62 -5.53
N TYR A 73 -6.19 -11.74 -5.14
CA TYR A 73 -6.84 -12.76 -4.31
C TYR A 73 -5.89 -13.22 -3.20
N ASP A 74 -6.44 -13.60 -2.06
CA ASP A 74 -5.70 -14.22 -0.96
C ASP A 74 -5.26 -15.64 -1.37
N ALA A 75 -3.96 -15.92 -1.27
CA ALA A 75 -3.39 -17.19 -1.69
C ALA A 75 -3.84 -18.39 -0.85
N GLU A 76 -4.32 -18.17 0.39
CA GLU A 76 -4.77 -19.21 1.29
C GLU A 76 -6.29 -19.42 1.19
N THR A 77 -7.08 -18.34 1.17
CA THR A 77 -8.55 -18.42 1.24
C THR A 77 -9.24 -18.33 -0.12
N GLY A 78 -8.56 -17.79 -1.13
CA GLY A 78 -9.17 -17.46 -2.42
C GLY A 78 -10.10 -16.24 -2.37
N GLU A 79 -10.18 -15.53 -1.24
CA GLU A 79 -10.96 -14.29 -1.14
C GLU A 79 -10.38 -13.24 -2.08
N GLU A 80 -11.25 -12.56 -2.82
CA GLU A 80 -10.90 -11.57 -3.82
C GLU A 80 -10.87 -10.17 -3.21
N PHE A 81 -9.92 -9.38 -3.66
CA PHE A 81 -9.66 -8.03 -3.19
C PHE A 81 -9.48 -7.06 -4.36
N TRP A 82 -9.92 -5.82 -4.13
CA TRP A 82 -9.49 -4.67 -4.92
C TRP A 82 -8.37 -3.94 -4.19
N VAL A 83 -7.24 -3.75 -4.88
CA VAL A 83 -6.04 -3.08 -4.36
C VAL A 83 -5.64 -1.96 -5.31
N SER A 84 -5.62 -0.71 -4.82
CA SER A 84 -5.22 0.46 -5.62
C SER A 84 -4.56 1.52 -4.74
N GLY A 85 -3.94 2.54 -5.35
CA GLY A 85 -3.56 3.74 -4.59
C GLY A 85 -4.81 4.46 -4.10
N PRO A 86 -4.77 5.15 -2.93
CA PRO A 86 -5.89 5.95 -2.47
C PRO A 86 -6.15 7.14 -3.40
N LYS A 87 -7.40 7.57 -3.48
CA LYS A 87 -7.81 8.78 -4.18
C LYS A 87 -7.87 9.98 -3.24
N ARG A 88 -7.46 11.14 -3.75
CA ARG A 88 -7.46 12.40 -3.01
C ARG A 88 -8.87 12.93 -2.74
N ASP A 89 -9.79 12.67 -3.67
CA ASP A 89 -11.21 13.01 -3.55
C ASP A 89 -12.02 12.02 -2.69
N ARG A 90 -11.36 10.97 -2.17
CA ARG A 90 -11.94 9.92 -1.32
C ARG A 90 -13.07 9.11 -2.00
N THR A 91 -13.10 9.09 -3.33
CA THR A 91 -14.07 8.29 -4.12
C THR A 91 -13.57 6.88 -4.42
N ASP A 92 -12.84 6.26 -3.48
CA ASP A 92 -12.18 4.97 -3.68
C ASP A 92 -13.18 3.84 -3.95
N THR A 93 -14.30 3.81 -3.22
CA THR A 93 -15.40 2.85 -3.42
C THR A 93 -16.28 3.24 -4.61
N ARG A 94 -16.74 2.28 -5.42
CA ARG A 94 -17.55 2.54 -6.62
C ARG A 94 -19.00 2.98 -6.35
N TYR A 95 -19.65 2.41 -5.33
CA TYR A 95 -21.09 2.62 -5.07
C TYR A 95 -21.43 3.25 -3.69
N GLY A 96 -20.45 3.49 -2.82
CA GLY A 96 -20.52 4.31 -1.58
C GLY A 96 -21.49 3.88 -0.45
N PRO A 97 -21.42 4.49 0.76
CA PRO A 97 -20.31 5.18 1.39
C PRO A 97 -19.82 4.37 2.60
N SER A 98 -18.85 3.49 2.44
CA SER A 98 -17.95 3.18 3.55
C SER A 98 -16.69 3.99 3.30
N ALA A 99 -16.49 5.03 4.11
CA ALA A 99 -15.16 5.58 4.22
C ALA A 99 -14.27 4.40 4.65
N PRO A 100 -13.18 4.10 3.92
CA PRO A 100 -12.30 3.03 4.33
C PRO A 100 -11.79 3.31 5.75
N GLU A 101 -11.64 2.25 6.52
CA GLU A 101 -10.97 2.33 7.81
C GLU A 101 -9.52 2.77 7.58
N VAL A 102 -9.11 3.89 8.18
CA VAL A 102 -7.75 4.37 8.07
C VAL A 102 -6.92 3.75 9.18
N GLU A 103 -5.95 2.92 8.80
CA GLU A 103 -5.02 2.32 9.75
C GLU A 103 -4.26 3.41 10.51
N SER A 104 -4.14 3.23 11.84
CA SER A 104 -3.53 4.23 12.71
C SER A 104 -2.09 4.60 12.29
N ASP A 105 -1.30 3.63 11.80
CA ASP A 105 0.08 3.86 11.33
C ASP A 105 0.17 4.49 9.93
N ALA A 106 -0.95 4.53 9.20
CA ALA A 106 -1.10 5.13 7.87
C ALA A 106 -1.71 6.53 7.92
N ALA A 107 -2.37 6.89 9.03
CA ALA A 107 -3.20 8.09 9.15
C ALA A 107 -2.44 9.39 8.79
N ASP A 108 -1.26 9.62 9.37
CA ASP A 108 -0.50 10.85 9.12
C ASP A 108 -0.10 11.01 7.65
N ALA A 109 0.42 9.92 7.04
CA ALA A 109 0.82 9.93 5.64
C ALA A 109 -0.38 10.09 4.70
N TYR A 110 -1.51 9.48 5.04
CA TYR A 110 -2.74 9.62 4.28
C TYR A 110 -3.32 11.04 4.39
N HIS A 111 -3.35 11.65 5.57
CA HIS A 111 -3.79 13.03 5.77
C HIS A 111 -2.89 14.03 5.02
N ALA A 112 -1.57 13.89 5.11
CA ALA A 112 -0.65 14.71 4.32
C ALA A 112 -0.90 14.54 2.81
N PHE A 113 -1.15 13.31 2.35
CA PHE A 113 -1.54 13.06 0.97
C PHE A 113 -2.85 13.78 0.64
N LEU A 114 -3.87 13.78 1.49
CA LEU A 114 -5.11 14.50 1.22
C LEU A 114 -4.89 16.02 1.11
N ASP A 115 -3.96 16.57 1.90
CA ASP A 115 -3.65 18.00 1.97
C ASP A 115 -2.78 18.54 0.83
N GLY A 116 -2.17 17.67 0.03
CA GLY A 116 -1.35 18.12 -1.12
C GLY A 116 -0.10 17.28 -1.37
N ALA A 117 0.37 16.56 -0.36
CA ALA A 117 1.63 15.84 -0.46
C ALA A 117 1.54 14.69 -1.48
N PRO A 118 2.67 14.29 -2.08
CA PRO A 118 2.77 13.02 -2.78
C PRO A 118 2.65 11.85 -1.79
N LEU A 119 2.21 10.69 -2.29
CA LEU A 119 2.26 9.46 -1.49
C LEU A 119 3.73 9.03 -1.29
N PRO A 120 4.15 8.65 -0.08
CA PRO A 120 5.48 8.12 0.16
C PRO A 120 5.75 6.86 -0.68
N GLY A 121 6.99 6.67 -1.18
CA GLY A 121 7.35 5.50 -2.00
C GLY A 121 6.80 5.55 -3.43
N ARG A 122 6.26 6.70 -3.86
CA ARG A 122 5.93 7.03 -5.26
C ARG A 122 6.77 8.18 -5.82
N GLU A 123 7.80 8.61 -5.11
CA GLU A 123 8.67 9.73 -5.50
C GLU A 123 9.46 9.53 -6.81
N ASN A 124 9.53 8.30 -7.34
CA ASN A 124 10.21 7.96 -8.59
C ASN A 124 9.31 7.19 -9.60
N GLY A 125 7.99 7.26 -9.44
CA GLY A 125 7.03 6.49 -10.25
C GLY A 125 6.22 7.35 -11.21
#